data_AF-A0A349PP91-F1
#
_entry.id   AF-A0A349PP91-F1
#
_cell.length_a   1.000
_cell.length_b   1.000
_cell.length_c   1.000
_cell.angle_alpha   90.00
_cell.angle_beta   90.00
_cell.angle_gamma   90.00
#
_symmetry.space_group_name_H-M   'P 1'
#
loop_
_entity.id
_entity.type
_entity.pdbx_description
1 polymer ?
#
loop_
_entity_poly.entity_id
_entity_poly.type
_entity_poly.pdbx_seq_one_letter_code
_entity_poly.pdbx_strand_id
1 'polypeptide(L)' 'MVLSVLLFCLNHWFGYSQSAQKPNIIIILVDDLGYADVGFNGCKDIPTPNIDRIATNGLKFTKRNH' A
#
# COMPACT_ATOMS: atom_id res chain seq x y z
N MET A 1 -3.83 -37.25 29.42
CA MET A 1 -4.76 -36.11 29.28
C MET A 1 -4.28 -34.88 30.04
N VAL A 2 -4.16 -34.91 31.37
CA VAL A 2 -3.80 -33.71 32.18
C VAL A 2 -2.42 -33.13 31.84
N LEU A 3 -1.40 -33.98 31.66
CA LEU A 3 -0.04 -33.55 31.32
C LEU A 3 0.07 -32.92 29.92
N SER A 4 -0.74 -33.40 28.98
CA SER A 4 -0.80 -32.90 27.59
C SER A 4 -1.42 -31.51 27.50
N VAL A 5 -2.42 -31.23 28.35
CA VAL A 5 -3.06 -29.90 28.44
C VAL A 5 -2.12 -28.88 29.07
N LEU A 6 -1.36 -29.26 30.10
CA LEU A 6 -0.35 -28.40 30.73
C LEU A 6 0.76 -27.99 29.74
N LEU A 7 1.26 -28.93 28.94
CA LEU A 7 2.26 -28.66 27.90
C LEU A 7 1.72 -27.75 26.78
N PHE A 8 0.44 -27.85 26.44
CA PHE A 8 -0.20 -26.98 25.45
C PHE A 8 -0.35 -25.53 25.97
N CYS A 9 -0.72 -25.37 27.25
CA CYS A 9 -0.80 -24.05 27.89
C CYS A 9 0.56 -23.34 28.03
N LEU A 10 1.64 -24.10 28.28
CA LEU A 10 2.99 -23.54 28.40
C LEU A 10 3.54 -23.03 27.05
N ASN A 11 3.18 -23.67 25.94
CA ASN A 11 3.59 -23.24 24.59
C ASN A 11 2.80 -22.02 24.08
N HIS A 12 1.59 -21.77 24.60
CA HIS A 12 0.77 -20.62 24.21
C HIS A 12 1.18 -19.30 24.87
N TRP A 13 2.00 -19.34 25.93
CA TRP A 13 2.47 -18.14 26.62
C TRP A 13 3.65 -17.45 25.90
N PHE A 14 4.41 -18.21 25.13
CA PHE A 14 5.45 -17.67 24.24
C PHE A 14 4.86 -17.40 22.85
N GLY A 15 4.02 -16.38 22.76
CA GLY A 15 3.61 -15.82 21.48
C GLY A 15 4.84 -15.25 20.76
N TYR A 16 5.23 -15.88 19.65
CA TYR A 16 6.28 -15.35 18.79
C TYR A 16 5.76 -14.06 18.14
N SER A 17 6.15 -12.90 18.68
CA SER A 17 5.84 -11.61 18.06
C SER A 17 6.73 -11.45 16.83
N GLN A 18 6.22 -11.86 15.67
CA GLN A 18 6.84 -11.52 14.39
C GLN A 18 6.77 -10.01 14.25
N SER A 19 7.88 -9.31 14.50
CA SER A 19 7.99 -7.87 14.28
C SER A 19 7.63 -7.58 12.83
N ALA A 20 6.43 -7.04 12.60
CA ALA A 20 6.00 -6.67 11.26
C ALA A 20 6.98 -5.62 10.74
N GLN A 21 7.69 -5.95 9.65
CA GLN A 21 8.62 -5.03 9.05
C GLN A 21 7.85 -3.78 8.62
N LYS A 22 8.30 -2.60 9.08
CA LYS A 22 7.69 -1.33 8.72
C LYS A 22 7.83 -1.14 7.19
N PRO A 23 6.77 -0.69 6.49
CA PRO A 23 6.87 -0.40 5.07
C PRO A 23 7.79 0.79 4.84
N ASN A 24 8.45 0.82 3.69
CA ASN A 24 9.12 2.02 3.20
C ASN A 24 8.07 2.98 2.64
N ILE A 25 8.22 4.29 2.92
CA ILE A 25 7.33 5.34 2.43
C ILE A 25 8.12 6.21 1.45
N ILE A 26 7.62 6.34 0.23
CA ILE A 26 8.19 7.22 -0.80
C ILE A 26 7.11 8.23 -1.19
N ILE A 27 7.44 9.52 -1.11
CA ILE A 27 6.57 10.62 -1.54
C ILE A 27 7.18 11.22 -2.80
N ILE A 28 6.42 11.18 -3.90
CA ILE A 28 6.77 11.84 -5.15
C ILE A 28 5.88 13.08 -5.24
N LEU A 29 6.49 14.25 -5.06
CA LEU A 29 5.83 15.54 -5.23
C LEU A 29 6.23 16.11 -6.59
N VAL A 30 5.25 16.56 -7.35
CA VAL A 30 5.46 17.14 -8.68
C VAL A 30 4.93 18.57 -8.65
N ASP A 31 5.72 19.50 -9.19
CA ASP A 31 5.35 20.90 -9.32
C ASP A 31 4.45 21.08 -10.55
N ASP A 32 3.40 21.90 -10.41
CA ASP A 32 2.48 22.30 -11.49
C ASP A 32 1.94 21.18 -12.42
N LEU A 33 1.84 19.93 -11.94
CA LEU A 33 1.24 18.83 -12.71
C LEU A 33 -0.29 18.99 -12.79
N GLY A 34 -0.80 19.27 -13.99
CA GLY A 34 -2.22 19.40 -14.24
C GLY A 34 -2.96 18.05 -14.20
N TYR A 35 -4.25 18.10 -13.84
CA TYR A 35 -5.08 16.89 -13.78
C TYR A 35 -5.17 16.17 -15.14
N ALA A 36 -5.17 16.92 -16.24
CA ALA A 36 -5.31 16.38 -17.60
C ALA A 36 -3.98 15.92 -18.23
N ASP A 37 -2.85 16.03 -17.53
CA ASP A 37 -1.52 15.77 -18.10
C ASP A 37 -1.10 14.30 -18.02
N VAL A 38 -1.86 13.47 -17.29
CA VAL A 38 -1.52 12.08 -17.00
C VAL A 38 -2.47 11.09 -17.68
N GLY A 39 -1.90 9.99 -18.18
CA GLY A 39 -2.62 8.96 -18.93
C GLY A 39 -3.76 8.33 -18.13
N PHE A 40 -3.59 8.12 -16.83
CA PHE A 40 -4.62 7.55 -15.96
C PHE A 40 -5.85 8.46 -15.77
N ASN A 41 -5.76 9.74 -16.14
CA ASN A 41 -6.86 10.69 -16.23
C ASN A 41 -7.34 10.95 -17.68
N GLY A 42 -6.82 10.21 -18.66
CA GLY A 42 -7.26 10.23 -20.05
C GLY A 42 -6.38 11.03 -21.02
N CYS A 43 -5.21 11.53 -20.58
CA CYS A 43 -4.25 12.16 -21.50
C CYS A 43 -3.77 11.15 -22.55
N LYS A 44 -3.74 11.57 -23.83
CA LYS A 44 -3.22 10.76 -24.95
C LYS A 44 -1.94 11.31 -25.55
N ASP A 45 -1.62 12.58 -25.28
CA ASP A 45 -0.52 13.29 -25.91
C ASP A 45 0.79 13.11 -25.12
N ILE A 46 0.71 12.99 -23.79
CA ILE A 46 1.86 12.86 -22.90
C ILE A 46 1.92 11.43 -22.33
N PRO A 47 2.89 10.60 -22.73
CA PRO A 47 3.00 9.24 -22.22
C PRO A 47 3.55 9.22 -20.79
N THR A 48 2.76 8.71 -19.84
CA THR A 48 3.14 8.60 -18.42
C THR A 48 3.14 7.16 -17.88
N PRO A 49 3.76 6.17 -18.59
CA PRO A 49 3.54 4.75 -18.33
C PRO A 49 3.89 4.29 -16.91
N ASN A 50 4.87 4.92 -16.26
CA ASN A 50 5.23 4.61 -14.88
C ASN A 50 4.21 5.12 -13.87
N ILE A 51 3.68 6.33 -14.07
CA ILE A 51 2.67 6.93 -13.20
C ILE A 51 1.33 6.19 -13.39
N ASP A 52 1.01 5.84 -14.64
CA ASP A 52 -0.18 5.05 -14.98
C ASP A 52 -0.14 3.65 -14.35
N ARG A 53 1.05 3.03 -14.32
CA ARG A 53 1.27 1.76 -13.62
C ARG A 53 1.05 1.90 -12.11
N ILE A 54 1.53 2.98 -11.48
CA ILE A 54 1.29 3.24 -10.05
C ILE A 54 -0.21 3.40 -9.79
N ALA A 55 -0.90 4.19 -10.62
CA ALA A 55 -2.34 4.42 -10.52
C ALA A 55 -3.18 3.15 -10.73
N THR A 56 -2.72 2.22 -11.57
CA THR A 56 -3.40 0.94 -11.85
C THR A 56 -3.17 -0.09 -10.75
N ASN A 57 -1.99 -0.09 -10.12
CA ASN A 57 -1.64 -1.00 -9.03
C ASN A 57 -1.95 -0.44 -7.64
N GLY A 58 -2.65 0.69 -7.57
CA GLY A 58 -2.91 1.41 -6.33
C GLY A 58 -4.30 2.03 -6.30
N LEU A 59 -4.45 3.04 -5.45
CA LEU A 59 -5.68 3.82 -5.32
C LEU A 59 -5.50 5.17 -5.99
N LYS A 60 -6.48 5.54 -6.83
CA LYS A 60 -6.58 6.88 -7.43
C LYS A 60 -7.56 7.71 -6.64
N PHE A 61 -7.15 8.91 -6.24
CA PHE A 61 -8.06 9.88 -5.64
C PHE A 61 -8.66 10.74 -6.75
N THR A 62 -9.97 10.59 -6.99
CA THR A 62 -10.68 11.21 -8.13
C THR A 62 -11.63 12.35 -7.74
N LYS A 63 -11.67 12.71 -6.44
CA LYS A 63 -12.72 13.60 -5.91
C LYS A 63 -12.44 15.06 -6.29
N ARG A 64 -13.41 15.67 -6.98
CA ARG A 64 -13.51 17.12 -7.24
C ARG A 64 -14.56 17.69 -6.30
N ASN A 65 -14.16 18.37 -5.24
CA ASN A 65 -15.06 19.20 -4.45
C ASN A 65 -14.84 20.65 -4.89
N HIS A 66 -15.88 21.23 -5.51
CA HIS A 66 -16.04 22.63 -5.96
C HIS A 66 -14.86 23.22 -6.73
#